data_AF-A0A956KDX7-F1
#
_entry.id   AF-A0A956KDX7-F1
#
_cell.length_a   1.000
_cell.length_b   1.000
_cell.length_c   1.000
_cell.angle_alpha   90.00
_cell.angle_beta   90.00
_cell.angle_gamma   90.00
#
_symmetry.space_group_name_H-M   'P 1'
#
loop_
_entity.id
_entity.type
_entity.pdbx_description
1 polymer ?
#
loop_
_entity_poly.entity_id
_entity_poly.type
_entity_poly.pdbx_seq_one_letter_code
_entity_poly.pdbx_strand_id
1 'polypeptide(L)'
;MTSLTKVNPQIVDSLNVQAQTITDQAVTERQGRGLAFQAVAQSTAMAVQDATDYLRNMSMIATTAVGTALAKMIETKDPSYARVVELAQSSVKVAAESFHLIGASASEIVKSYPINE
;
A
#
# COMPACT_ATOMS: atom_id res chain seq x y z
N MET A 1 39.53 49.03 -4.90
CA MET A 1 39.80 48.38 -6.19
C MET A 1 38.91 47.14 -6.27
N THR A 2 37.68 47.32 -6.74
CA THR A 2 36.65 46.28 -6.80
C THR A 2 36.83 45.48 -8.08
N SER A 3 37.57 44.37 -8.00
CA SER A 3 37.46 43.31 -9.01
C SER A 3 36.10 42.63 -8.81
N LEU A 4 35.06 43.22 -9.41
CA LEU A 4 33.81 42.49 -9.65
C LEU A 4 34.12 41.45 -10.72
N THR A 5 34.31 40.22 -10.27
CA THR A 5 34.50 39.02 -11.08
C THR A 5 33.52 39.02 -12.25
N LYS A 6 34.00 39.26 -13.48
CA LYS A 6 33.21 39.03 -14.68
C LYS A 6 33.00 37.53 -14.81
N VAL A 7 31.89 37.04 -14.26
CA VAL A 7 31.46 35.64 -14.41
C VAL A 7 31.27 35.37 -15.91
N ASN A 8 31.68 34.19 -16.38
CA ASN A 8 31.56 33.78 -17.77
C ASN A 8 30.09 33.90 -18.24
N PRO A 9 29.79 34.62 -19.34
CA PRO A 9 28.42 34.79 -19.85
C PRO A 9 27.67 33.48 -20.06
N GLN A 10 28.34 32.40 -20.46
CA GLN A 10 27.72 31.08 -20.65
C GLN A 10 27.23 30.46 -19.32
N ILE A 11 27.89 30.79 -18.20
CA ILE A 11 27.44 30.38 -16.86
C ILE A 11 26.18 31.17 -16.46
N VAL A 12 26.14 32.46 -16.76
CA VAL A 12 24.96 33.30 -16.49
C VAL A 12 23.77 32.84 -17.34
N ASP A 13 23.99 32.54 -18.61
CA ASP A 13 22.94 32.06 -19.52
C ASP A 13 22.42 30.68 -19.10
N SER A 14 23.31 29.74 -18.75
CA SER A 14 22.88 28.42 -18.28
C SER A 14 22.12 28.47 -16.95
N LEU A 15 22.45 29.39 -16.04
CA LEU A 15 21.70 29.63 -14.81
C LEU A 15 20.33 30.24 -15.09
N ASN A 16 20.21 31.18 -16.04
CA ASN A 16 18.94 31.77 -16.44
C ASN A 16 18.02 30.74 -17.10
N VAL A 17 18.58 29.87 -17.97
CA VAL A 17 17.85 28.75 -18.57
C VAL A 17 17.39 27.76 -17.50
N GLN A 18 18.25 27.42 -16.54
CA GLN A 18 17.86 26.56 -15.41
C GLN A 18 16.76 27.21 -14.57
N ALA A 19 16.90 28.48 -14.21
CA ALA A 19 15.91 29.22 -13.42
C ALA A 19 14.55 29.28 -14.13
N GLN A 20 14.52 29.43 -15.45
CA GLN A 20 13.29 29.36 -16.25
C GLN A 20 12.73 27.94 -16.33
N THR A 21 13.59 26.93 -16.48
CA THR A 21 13.16 25.52 -16.59
C THR A 21 12.55 25.02 -15.27
N ILE A 22 13.10 25.40 -14.12
CA ILE A 22 12.56 24.98 -12.81
C ILE A 22 11.29 25.74 -12.41
N THR A 23 11.08 26.95 -12.93
CA THR A 23 9.85 27.73 -12.72
C THR A 23 8.79 27.45 -13.78
N ASP A 24 9.14 26.70 -14.82
CA ASP A 24 8.19 26.22 -15.82
C ASP A 24 7.10 25.38 -15.13
N GLN A 25 5.86 25.82 -15.32
CA GLN A 25 4.68 25.18 -14.81
C GLN A 25 4.62 23.70 -15.23
N ALA A 26 5.05 23.36 -16.44
CA ALA A 26 5.06 21.98 -16.94
C ALA A 26 6.06 21.08 -16.20
N VAL A 27 7.14 21.64 -15.64
CA VAL A 27 8.11 20.90 -14.81
C VAL A 27 7.55 20.69 -13.40
N THR A 28 6.97 21.74 -12.81
CA THR A 28 6.33 21.66 -11.49
C THR A 28 5.14 20.69 -11.49
N GLU A 29 4.30 20.71 -12.52
CA GLU A 29 3.17 19.79 -12.66
C GLU A 29 3.62 18.34 -12.82
N ARG A 30 4.67 18.07 -13.61
CA ARG A 30 5.23 16.72 -13.75
C ARG A 30 5.78 16.19 -12.43
N GLN A 31 6.50 17.02 -11.68
CA GLN A 31 7.00 16.66 -10.35
C GLN A 31 5.83 16.39 -9.38
N GLY A 32 4.82 17.26 -9.36
CA GLY A 32 3.62 17.09 -8.55
C GLY A 32 2.88 15.77 -8.84
N ARG A 33 2.70 15.41 -10.12
CA ARG A 33 2.12 14.13 -10.53
C ARG A 33 2.97 12.94 -10.06
N GLY A 34 4.29 13.01 -10.18
CA GLY A 34 5.20 11.97 -9.71
C GLY A 34 5.10 11.74 -8.20
N LEU A 35 5.05 12.80 -7.41
CA LEU A 35 4.85 12.73 -5.96
C LEU A 35 3.48 12.16 -5.60
N ALA A 36 2.43 12.57 -6.32
CA ALA A 36 1.09 12.06 -6.09
C ALA A 36 0.96 10.57 -6.45
N PHE A 37 1.59 10.11 -7.55
CA PHE A 37 1.69 8.68 -7.88
C PHE A 37 2.41 7.90 -6.78
N GLN A 38 3.54 8.41 -6.26
CA GLN A 38 4.27 7.77 -5.16
C GLN A 38 3.40 7.66 -3.91
N ALA A 39 2.64 8.70 -3.56
CA ALA A 39 1.73 8.68 -2.43
C ALA A 39 0.61 7.64 -2.60
N VAL A 40 0.03 7.54 -3.80
CA VAL A 40 -0.98 6.51 -4.12
C VAL A 40 -0.37 5.10 -4.07
N ALA A 41 0.81 4.90 -4.66
CA ALA A 41 1.50 3.62 -4.61
C ALA A 41 1.83 3.20 -3.17
N GLN A 42 2.24 4.15 -2.31
CA GLN A 42 2.50 3.88 -0.90
C GLN A 42 1.22 3.54 -0.14
N SER A 43 0.14 4.32 -0.32
CA SER A 43 -1.14 4.09 0.34
C SER A 43 -1.75 2.74 -0.05
N THR A 44 -1.69 2.37 -1.33
CA THR A 44 -2.13 1.04 -1.81
C THR A 44 -1.27 -0.08 -1.25
N ALA A 45 0.05 0.10 -1.15
CA ALA A 45 0.93 -0.87 -0.50
C ALA A 45 0.59 -1.07 0.98
N MET A 46 0.28 0.01 1.71
CA MET A 46 -0.19 -0.08 3.10
C MET A 46 -1.51 -0.82 3.21
N ALA A 47 -2.48 -0.55 2.33
CA ALA A 47 -3.75 -1.28 2.32
C ALA A 47 -3.57 -2.80 2.11
N VAL A 48 -2.64 -3.21 1.24
CA VAL A 48 -2.30 -4.63 1.04
C VAL A 48 -1.61 -5.22 2.27
N GLN A 49 -0.75 -4.45 2.96
CA GLN A 49 -0.13 -4.87 4.21
C GLN A 49 -1.17 -5.07 5.31
N ASP A 50 -2.08 -4.11 5.50
CA ASP A 50 -3.17 -4.21 6.47
C ASP A 50 -4.07 -5.42 6.20
N ALA A 51 -4.38 -5.68 4.93
CA ALA A 51 -5.16 -6.85 4.53
C ALA A 51 -4.41 -8.17 4.79
N THR A 52 -3.09 -8.19 4.57
CA THR A 52 -2.22 -9.33 4.90
C THR A 52 -2.23 -9.58 6.41
N ASP A 53 -2.12 -8.53 7.21
CA ASP A 53 -2.11 -8.58 8.66
C ASP A 53 -3.47 -9.04 9.20
N TYR A 54 -4.58 -8.56 8.62
CA TYR A 54 -5.92 -9.05 8.93
C TYR A 54 -6.05 -10.56 8.71
N LEU A 55 -5.63 -11.06 7.54
CA LEU A 55 -5.63 -12.50 7.24
C LEU A 55 -4.78 -13.30 8.23
N ARG A 56 -3.58 -12.81 8.56
CA ARG A 56 -2.69 -13.46 9.53
C ARG A 56 -3.35 -13.52 10.92
N ASN A 57 -3.90 -12.40 11.38
CA ASN A 57 -4.57 -12.31 12.68
C ASN A 57 -5.78 -13.23 12.76
N MET A 58 -6.62 -13.25 11.72
CA MET A 58 -7.78 -14.14 11.68
C MET A 58 -7.38 -15.62 11.65
N SER A 59 -6.31 -15.97 10.92
CA SER A 59 -5.78 -17.33 10.87
C SER A 59 -5.25 -17.80 12.25
N MET A 60 -4.59 -16.92 13.01
CA MET A 60 -4.12 -17.22 14.36
C MET A 60 -5.29 -17.44 15.34
N ILE A 61 -6.29 -16.55 15.32
CA ILE A 61 -7.49 -16.67 16.15
C ILE A 61 -8.23 -17.96 15.82
N ALA A 62 -8.46 -18.23 14.53
CA ALA A 62 -9.16 -19.41 14.08
C ALA A 62 -8.43 -20.70 14.48
N THR A 63 -7.11 -20.77 14.29
CA THR A 63 -6.30 -21.94 14.69
C THR A 63 -6.41 -22.20 16.19
N THR A 64 -6.36 -21.15 17.01
CA THR A 64 -6.53 -21.25 18.47
C THR A 64 -7.92 -21.76 18.83
N ALA A 65 -8.96 -21.17 18.23
CA ALA A 65 -10.35 -21.57 18.47
C ALA A 65 -10.61 -23.03 18.07
N VAL A 66 -10.08 -23.46 16.91
CA VAL A 66 -10.15 -24.85 16.45
C VAL A 66 -9.47 -25.78 17.45
N GLY A 67 -8.26 -25.46 17.90
CA GLY A 67 -7.54 -26.27 18.90
C GLY A 67 -8.33 -26.45 20.20
N THR A 68 -8.89 -25.36 20.74
CA THR A 68 -9.73 -25.41 21.94
C THR A 68 -11.03 -26.18 21.72
N ALA A 69 -11.70 -25.98 20.59
CA ALA A 69 -12.94 -26.68 20.26
C ALA A 69 -12.72 -28.20 20.13
N LEU A 70 -11.64 -28.61 19.47
CA LEU A 70 -11.28 -30.03 19.35
C LEU A 70 -10.97 -30.65 20.72
N ALA A 71 -10.21 -29.96 21.58
CA ALA A 71 -9.94 -30.44 22.93
C ALA A 71 -11.24 -30.63 23.73
N LYS A 72 -12.17 -29.67 23.64
CA LYS A 72 -13.47 -29.75 24.32
C LYS A 72 -14.38 -30.82 23.75
N MET A 73 -14.39 -31.02 22.43
CA MET A 73 -15.14 -32.09 21.78
C MET A 73 -14.68 -33.46 22.28
N ILE A 74 -13.36 -33.67 22.45
CA ILE A 74 -12.80 -34.93 22.97
C ILE A 74 -13.11 -35.11 24.46
N GLU A 75 -12.92 -34.06 25.26
CA GLU A 75 -13.11 -34.08 26.72
C GLU A 75 -14.57 -34.35 27.10
N THR A 76 -15.50 -33.67 26.44
CA THR A 76 -16.93 -33.69 26.78
C THR A 76 -17.73 -34.70 25.97
N LYS A 77 -17.18 -35.18 24.84
CA LYS A 77 -17.90 -35.96 23.82
C LYS A 77 -19.10 -35.23 23.22
N ASP A 78 -19.16 -33.90 23.34
CA ASP A 78 -20.21 -33.08 22.76
C ASP A 78 -19.88 -32.72 21.30
N PRO A 79 -20.66 -33.17 20.31
CA PRO A 79 -20.43 -32.83 18.91
C PRO A 79 -20.72 -31.36 18.58
N SER A 80 -21.36 -30.58 19.45
CA SER A 80 -21.70 -29.18 19.21
C SER A 80 -20.46 -28.30 18.93
N TYR A 81 -19.30 -28.68 19.47
CA TYR A 81 -18.03 -28.00 19.23
C TYR A 81 -17.55 -28.06 17.78
N ALA A 82 -18.07 -28.99 16.95
CA ALA A 82 -17.80 -28.99 15.51
C ALA A 82 -18.24 -27.67 14.84
N ARG A 83 -19.31 -27.03 15.35
CA ARG A 83 -19.78 -25.75 14.83
C ARG A 83 -18.76 -24.62 15.02
N VAL A 84 -17.99 -24.66 16.12
CA VAL A 84 -16.92 -23.67 16.38
C VAL A 84 -15.80 -23.82 15.36
N VAL A 85 -15.45 -25.06 15.00
CA VAL A 85 -14.45 -25.35 13.96
C VAL A 85 -14.90 -24.80 12.61
N GLU A 86 -16.15 -25.05 12.21
CA GLU A 86 -16.71 -24.51 10.96
C GLU A 86 -16.70 -22.98 10.92
N LEU A 87 -17.12 -22.32 12.01
CA LEU A 87 -17.13 -20.86 12.09
C LEU A 87 -15.72 -20.28 12.01
N ALA A 88 -14.76 -20.89 12.70
CA ALA A 88 -13.36 -20.47 12.65
C ALA A 88 -12.78 -20.59 11.22
N GLN A 89 -13.04 -21.70 10.53
CA GLN A 89 -12.63 -21.89 9.13
C GLN A 89 -13.29 -20.89 8.19
N SER A 90 -14.59 -20.62 8.39
CA SER A 90 -15.32 -19.61 7.60
C SER A 90 -14.74 -18.21 7.77
N SER A 91 -14.33 -17.83 8.98
CA SER A 91 -13.72 -16.51 9.23
C SER A 91 -12.39 -16.35 8.49
N VAL A 92 -11.56 -17.40 8.43
CA VAL A 92 -10.31 -17.36 7.63
C VAL A 92 -10.62 -17.21 6.15
N LYS A 93 -11.64 -17.89 5.63
CA LYS A 93 -12.07 -17.76 4.24
C LYS A 93 -12.48 -16.32 3.90
N VAL A 94 -13.29 -15.68 4.74
CA VAL A 94 -13.70 -14.28 4.57
C VAL A 94 -12.48 -13.34 4.59
N ALA A 95 -11.52 -13.58 5.48
CA ALA A 95 -10.30 -12.78 5.53
C ALA A 95 -9.44 -12.96 4.25
N ALA A 96 -9.37 -14.18 3.70
CA ALA A 96 -8.66 -14.45 2.46
C ALA A 96 -9.33 -13.79 1.25
N GLU A 97 -10.67 -13.82 1.18
CA GLU A 97 -11.45 -13.10 0.17
C GLU A 97 -11.23 -11.59 0.26
N SER A 98 -11.21 -11.03 1.48
CA SER A 98 -10.91 -9.62 1.72
C SER A 98 -9.51 -9.24 1.26
N PHE A 99 -8.50 -10.07 1.58
CA PHE A 99 -7.13 -9.88 1.10
C PHE A 99 -7.05 -9.88 -0.43
N HIS A 100 -7.72 -10.83 -1.09
CA HIS A 100 -7.76 -10.90 -2.54
C HIS A 100 -8.40 -9.65 -3.15
N LEU A 101 -9.56 -9.23 -2.66
CA LEU A 101 -10.29 -8.07 -3.17
C LEU A 101 -9.49 -6.77 -3.00
N ILE A 102 -8.86 -6.57 -1.82
CA ILE A 102 -8.02 -5.41 -1.56
C ILE A 102 -6.78 -5.44 -2.46
N GLY A 103 -6.13 -6.60 -2.62
CA GLY A 103 -4.99 -6.76 -3.53
C GLY A 103 -5.33 -6.46 -4.99
N ALA A 104 -6.47 -6.94 -5.48
CA ALA A 104 -6.95 -6.64 -6.82
C ALA A 104 -7.24 -5.13 -7.00
N SER A 105 -7.94 -4.54 -6.04
CA SER A 105 -8.27 -3.10 -6.05
C SER A 105 -7.01 -2.23 -6.01
N ALA A 106 -6.04 -2.57 -5.15
CA ALA A 106 -4.76 -1.88 -5.06
C ALA A 106 -3.97 -1.94 -6.38
N SER A 107 -3.94 -3.11 -7.02
CA SER A 107 -3.29 -3.28 -8.33
C SER A 107 -3.93 -2.39 -9.40
N GLU A 108 -5.26 -2.32 -9.41
CA GLU A 108 -6.00 -1.51 -10.38
C GLU A 108 -5.80 -0.01 -10.14
N ILE A 109 -5.83 0.44 -8.89
CA ILE A 109 -5.59 1.85 -8.53
C ILE A 109 -4.20 2.31 -9.00
N VAL A 110 -3.16 1.52 -8.77
CA VAL A 110 -1.80 1.89 -9.20
C VAL A 110 -1.67 1.91 -10.72
N LYS A 111 -2.30 0.96 -11.44
CA LYS A 111 -2.25 0.91 -12.91
C LYS A 111 -3.03 2.04 -13.58
N SER A 112 -4.16 2.43 -12.99
CA SER A 112 -5.06 3.45 -13.54
C SER A 112 -4.66 4.88 -13.18
N TYR A 113 -3.67 5.07 -12.28
CA TYR A 113 -3.25 6.40 -11.90
C TYR A 113 -2.52 7.11 -13.06
N PRO A 114 -2.95 8.33 -13.45
CA PRO A 114 -2.41 9.03 -14.61
C PRO A 114 -0.99 9.56 -14.31
N ILE A 115 0.01 8.92 -14.92
CA ILE A 115 1.42 9.34 -14.86
C ILE A 115 1.90 10.04 -16.14
N ASN A 116 1.23 9.82 -17.27
CA ASN A 116 1.65 10.34 -18.58
C ASN A 116 0.46 10.94 -19.36
N GLU A 117 0.20 12.23 -19.16
CA GLU A 117 -0.36 13.15 -20.16
C GLU A 117 0.39 14.49 -20.04
#